data_AF-A0A0P7EHD5-F1
#
_entry.id   AF-A0A0P7EHD5-F1
#
_cell.length_a   1.000
_cell.length_b   1.000
_cell.length_c   1.000
_cell.angle_alpha   90.00
_cell.angle_beta   90.00
_cell.angle_gamma   90.00
#
_symmetry.space_group_name_H-M   'P 1'
#
loop_
_entity.id
_entity.type
_entity.pdbx_description
1 polymer ?
#
loop_
_entity_poly.entity_id
_entity_poly.type
_entity_poly.pdbx_seq_one_letter_code
_entity_poly.pdbx_strand_id
1 'polypeptide(L)' 'MSEEFKVIQPTTTVYCKERGEGWTLTGITSIDEHTSVMFDGVRYTLPAREIVEVLLPQQLEREKNQ' A
#
# COMPACT_ATOMS: atom_id res chain seq x y z
N MET A 1 7.31 21.52 -9.37
CA MET A 1 6.80 20.14 -9.42
C MET A 1 5.95 20.00 -8.18
N SER A 2 4.66 20.30 -8.30
CA SER A 2 3.71 20.12 -7.20
C SER A 2 3.67 18.62 -6.94
N GLU A 3 4.28 18.17 -5.85
CA GLU A 3 4.08 16.80 -5.40
C GLU A 3 2.62 16.72 -4.98
N GLU A 4 1.78 16.33 -5.93
CA GLU A 4 0.36 16.07 -5.74
C GLU A 4 0.27 14.82 -4.86
N PHE A 5 0.61 14.97 -3.58
CA PHE A 5 0.60 13.88 -2.63
C PHE A 5 -0.84 13.47 -2.42
N LYS A 6 -1.18 12.35 -3.04
CA LYS A 6 -2.47 11.69 -2.85
C LYS A 6 -2.43 11.04 -1.48
N VAL A 7 -3.12 11.63 -0.51
CA VAL A 7 -3.31 11.01 0.81
C VAL A 7 -3.97 9.65 0.60
N ILE A 8 -3.25 8.59 0.94
CA ILE A 8 -3.81 7.23 0.92
C ILE A 8 -4.56 7.05 2.23
N GLN A 9 -5.82 6.64 2.12
CA GLN A 9 -6.65 6.43 3.30
C GLN A 9 -6.14 5.20 4.09
N PRO A 10 -6.35 5.16 5.42
CA PRO A 10 -6.20 3.91 6.15
C PRO A 10 -7.13 2.85 5.55
N THR A 11 -6.84 1.57 5.81
CA THR A 11 -7.59 0.42 5.28
C THR A 11 -7.63 0.35 3.76
N THR A 12 -6.65 0.97 3.08
CA THR A 12 -6.52 0.84 1.63
C THR A 12 -5.98 -0.54 1.29
N THR A 13 -6.70 -1.26 0.42
CA THR A 13 -6.30 -2.59 -0.06
C THR A 13 -5.06 -2.49 -0.94
N VAL A 14 -4.12 -3.38 -0.72
CA VAL A 14 -2.88 -3.50 -1.47
C VAL A 14 -2.61 -4.96 -1.78
N TYR A 15 -1.79 -5.23 -2.78
CA TYR A 15 -1.45 -6.59 -3.18
C TYR A 15 0.05 -6.78 -3.21
N CYS A 16 0.50 -7.90 -2.64
CA CYS A 16 1.86 -8.35 -2.72
C CYS A 16 1.87 -9.73 -3.38
N LYS A 17 2.61 -9.91 -4.47
CA LYS A 17 2.71 -11.21 -5.16
C LYS A 17 3.16 -12.36 -4.26
N GLU A 18 4.00 -12.07 -3.26
CA GLU A 18 4.54 -13.08 -2.34
C GLU A 18 3.62 -13.38 -1.16
N ARG A 19 2.85 -12.38 -0.70
CA ARG A 19 2.09 -12.44 0.57
C ARG A 19 0.57 -12.43 0.36
N GLY A 20 0.10 -12.16 -0.85
CA GLY A 20 -1.30 -12.03 -1.18
C GLY A 20 -1.86 -10.63 -0.93
N GLU A 21 -3.18 -10.60 -0.71
CA GLU A 21 -3.92 -9.38 -0.43
C GLU A 21 -3.67 -8.88 0.99
N GLY A 22 -3.55 -7.57 1.14
CA GLY A 22 -3.37 -6.91 2.42
C GLY A 22 -4.03 -5.54 2.46
N TRP A 23 -3.94 -4.87 3.61
CA TRP A 23 -4.49 -3.53 3.77
C TRP A 23 -3.62 -2.67 4.69
N THR A 24 -3.55 -1.37 4.40
CA THR A 24 -2.88 -0.41 5.27
C THR A 24 -3.65 -0.25 6.59
N LEU A 25 -2.95 -0.12 7.72
CA LEU A 25 -3.57 0.16 9.02
C LEU A 25 -3.67 1.65 9.31
N THR A 26 -2.78 2.43 8.71
CA THR A 26 -2.69 3.89 8.85
C THR A 26 -2.77 4.53 7.47
N GLY A 27 -3.24 5.78 7.42
CA GLY A 27 -3.16 6.57 6.19
C GLY A 27 -1.71 6.92 5.87
N ILE A 28 -1.41 7.09 4.58
CA ILE A 28 -0.09 7.52 4.10
C ILE A 28 -0.21 8.97 3.65
N THR A 29 0.61 9.82 4.25
CA THR A 29 0.68 11.26 3.97
C THR A 29 2.02 11.68 3.37
N SER A 30 3.05 10.84 3.49
CA SER A 30 4.38 11.05 2.89
C SER A 30 4.99 9.74 2.41
N ILE A 31 5.76 9.76 1.32
CA ILE A 31 6.48 8.55 0.84
C ILE A 31 7.67 8.16 1.73
N ASP A 32 8.18 9.10 2.52
CA ASP A 32 9.38 8.90 3.34
C ASP A 32 9.04 8.36 4.75
N GLU A 33 7.75 8.18 5.05
CA GLU A 33 7.32 7.57 6.30
C GLU A 33 7.27 6.04 6.23
N HIS A 34 7.12 5.41 7.39
CA HIS A 34 6.86 3.98 7.48
C HIS A 34 5.40 3.77 7.86
N THR A 35 4.73 2.86 7.16
CA THR A 35 3.32 2.54 7.37
C THR A 35 3.17 1.07 7.72
N SER A 36 2.18 0.79 8.57
CA SER A 36 1.83 -0.58 8.91
C SER A 36 0.84 -1.15 7.92
N VAL A 37 1.12 -2.34 7.41
CA VAL A 37 0.27 -3.10 6.48
C VAL A 37 -0.01 -4.46 7.09
N MET A 38 -1.25 -4.91 7.02
CA MET A 38 -1.64 -6.27 7.36
C MET A 38 -1.62 -7.13 6.12
N PHE A 39 -0.91 -8.26 6.19
CA PHE A 39 -1.00 -9.34 5.21
C PHE A 39 -1.32 -10.62 5.96
N ASP A 40 -2.42 -11.29 5.59
CA ASP A 40 -2.84 -12.58 6.16
C ASP A 40 -2.80 -12.63 7.71
N GLY A 41 -3.31 -11.57 8.35
CA GLY A 41 -3.33 -11.48 9.82
C GLY A 41 -1.99 -11.12 10.48
N VAL A 42 -0.92 -10.94 9.72
CA VAL A 42 0.39 -10.52 10.22
C VAL A 42 0.66 -9.05 9.87
N ARG A 43 1.09 -8.27 10.87
CA ARG A 43 1.44 -6.86 10.70
C ARG A 43 2.89 -6.72 10.24
N TYR A 44 3.09 -5.96 9.17
CA TYR A 44 4.40 -5.56 8.65
C TYR A 44 4.53 -4.05 8.69
N THR A 45 5.72 -3.58 9.04
CA THR A 45 6.09 -2.16 8.92
C THR A 45 6.92 -2.00 7.66
N LEU A 46 6.37 -1.33 6.67
CA LEU A 46 6.99 -1.13 5.36
C LEU A 46 7.17 0.36 5.07
N PRO A 47 8.17 0.75 4.25
CA PRO A 47 8.27 2.10 3.74
C PRO A 47 7.02 2.46 2.93
N ALA A 48 6.48 3.65 3.14
CA ALA A 48 5.33 4.16 2.39
C ALA A 48 5.59 4.17 0.88
N ARG A 49 6.82 4.49 0.47
CA ARG A 49 7.25 4.41 -0.93
C ARG A 49 6.99 3.04 -1.56
N GLU A 50 7.33 1.95 -0.86
CA GLU A 50 7.11 0.59 -1.37
C GLU A 50 5.62 0.29 -1.56
N ILE A 51 4.78 0.75 -0.63
CA ILE A 51 3.33 0.60 -0.72
C ILE A 51 2.77 1.32 -1.96
N VAL A 52 3.22 2.56 -2.18
CA VAL A 52 2.76 3.43 -3.27
C VAL A 52 3.26 2.95 -4.64
N GLU A 53 4.54 2.60 -4.75
CA GLU A 53 5.18 2.31 -6.03
C GLU A 53 5.06 0.85 -6.45
N VAL A 54 4.86 -0.07 -5.49
CA VAL A 54 4.85 -1.51 -5.77
C VAL A 54 3.49 -2.12 -5.44
N LEU A 55 3.01 -1.99 -4.20
CA LEU A 55 1.87 -2.77 -3.73
C LEU A 55 0.52 -2.27 -4.27
N LEU A 56 0.34 -0.95 -4.37
CA LEU A 56 -0.87 -0.36 -4.94
C LEU A 56 -1.01 -0.63 -6.45
N PRO A 57 0.02 -0.41 -7.29
CA PRO A 57 -0.03 -0.79 -8.70
C PRO A 57 -0.32 -2.27 -8.92
N GLN A 58 0.25 -3.15 -8.08
CA GLN A 58 -0.04 -4.58 -8.14
C GLN A 58 -1.50 -4.92 -7.86
N GLN A 59 -2.15 -4.23 -6.92
CA GLN A 59 -3.59 -4.39 -6.68
C GLN A 59 -4.41 -3.89 -7.87
N LEU A 60 -4.06 -2.73 -8.44
CA LEU A 60 -4.74 -2.18 -9.62
C LEU A 60 -4.60 -3.09 -10.84
N GLU A 61 -3.43 -3.71 -11.05
CA GLU A 61 -3.22 -4.69 -12.12
C GLU A 61 -4.06 -5.96 -11.89
N ARG A 62 -4.14 -6.43 -10.64
CA ARG A 62 -4.96 -7.59 -10.29
C ARG A 62 -6.45 -7.32 -10.56
N GLU A 63 -6.96 -6.16 -10.16
CA GLU A 63 -8.35 -5.76 -10.39
C GLU A 63 -8.68 -5.60 -11.88
N LYS A 64 -7.73 -5.16 -12.71
CA LYS A 64 -7.91 -5.05 -14.17
C LYS A 64 -7.91 -6.41 -14.88
N ASN A 65 -7.29 -7.42 -14.28
CA ASN A 65 -7.14 -8.76 -14.86
C ASN A 65 -8.16 -9.77 -14.29
N GLN A 66 -9.08 -9.34 -13.42
CA GLN A 66 -10.23 -10.11 -12.94
C GLN A 66 -11.50 -9.76 -13.71
#